data_AF-A0A0D2KJK5-F1
#
_entry.id   AF-A0A0D2KJK5-F1
#
_cell.length_a   1.000
_cell.length_b   1.000
_cell.length_c   1.000
_cell.angle_alpha   90.00
_cell.angle_beta   90.00
_cell.angle_gamma   90.00
#
_symmetry.space_group_name_H-M   'P 1'
#
loop_
_entity.id
_entity.type
_entity.pdbx_description
1 polymer ?
#
loop_
_entity_poly.entity_id
_entity_poly.type
_entity_poly.pdbx_seq_one_letter_code
_entity_poly.pdbx_strand_id
1 'polypeptide(L)'
;MTQGHTLYTRGTASSWSRQYYMPATADLAVLTWRKWLDGFGAALPVLPKAAGDAPPLPPREEVFDRYNQHTKHCPHCRATLHNTNVALVVFGTLAAVAAASAIIGVAVHLGLGAADTAGGYIGLAASAGSWIGLKAAGVRFALWAAKAAVAAMAVTAGLWRFRKLFIYEDYIHAHR
;
A
#
# COMPACT_ATOMS: atom_id res chain seq x y z
N MET A 1 47.52 -16.85 26.19
CA MET A 1 46.58 -15.84 25.65
C MET A 1 45.38 -16.58 25.08
N THR A 2 44.36 -16.83 25.89
CA THR A 2 43.13 -17.54 25.46
C THR A 2 41.94 -16.67 25.83
N GLN A 3 41.79 -15.58 25.06
CA GLN A 3 40.60 -14.73 25.10
C GLN A 3 39.51 -15.41 24.26
N GLY A 4 38.70 -16.24 24.90
CA GLY A 4 37.51 -16.85 24.32
C GLY A 4 36.26 -16.45 25.11
N HIS A 5 36.03 -15.15 25.26
CA HIS A 5 34.88 -14.63 25.99
C HIS A 5 33.78 -14.12 25.04
N THR A 6 32.56 -14.59 25.33
CA THR A 6 31.24 -14.02 25.06
C THR A 6 30.54 -14.36 23.72
N LEU A 7 29.51 -15.21 23.85
CA LEU A 7 28.48 -15.48 22.83
C LEU A 7 27.52 -14.28 22.58
N TYR A 8 27.74 -13.18 23.30
CA TYR A 8 26.89 -12.00 23.34
C TYR A 8 27.73 -10.80 23.76
N THR A 9 28.21 -9.96 22.85
CA THR A 9 28.73 -8.63 23.21
C THR A 9 27.58 -7.64 23.45
N ARG A 10 26.69 -8.06 24.35
CA ARG A 10 25.71 -7.37 25.21
C ARG A 10 24.82 -8.46 25.84
N GLY A 11 25.45 -9.39 26.56
CA GLY A 11 24.77 -10.51 27.23
C GLY A 11 25.27 -10.68 28.66
N THR A 12 24.60 -10.02 29.58
CA THR A 12 24.24 -10.71 30.82
C THR A 12 22.77 -11.14 30.69
N ALA A 13 22.33 -12.15 31.44
CA ALA A 13 20.93 -12.57 31.54
C ALA A 13 19.94 -11.40 31.76
N SER A 14 20.43 -10.25 32.27
CA SER A 14 19.65 -9.03 32.51
C SER A 14 19.52 -8.06 31.32
N SER A 15 20.16 -8.33 30.18
CA SER A 15 20.32 -7.34 29.10
C SER A 15 19.23 -7.38 28.02
N TRP A 16 18.62 -8.53 27.75
CA TRP A 16 17.61 -8.65 26.69
C TRP A 16 16.31 -7.94 27.07
N SER A 17 15.93 -7.96 28.35
CA SER A 17 14.74 -7.30 28.87
C SER A 17 14.83 -5.77 28.82
N ARG A 18 16.05 -5.23 28.68
CA ARG A 18 16.31 -3.80 28.45
C ARG A 18 16.41 -3.43 26.97
N GLN A 19 16.58 -4.40 26.08
CA GLN A 19 16.74 -4.19 24.63
C GLN A 19 15.42 -4.32 23.87
N TYR A 20 14.46 -5.08 24.41
CA TYR A 20 13.18 -5.33 23.78
C TYR A 20 12.05 -4.88 24.71
N TYR A 21 11.19 -3.99 24.20
CA TYR A 21 9.97 -3.58 24.88
C TYR A 21 8.83 -4.54 24.50
N MET A 22 8.34 -5.30 25.48
CA MET A 22 7.32 -6.35 25.31
C MET A 22 6.24 -6.20 26.39
N PRO A 23 5.36 -5.19 26.30
CA PRO A 23 4.38 -4.88 27.34
C PRO A 23 3.11 -5.74 27.24
N ALA A 24 2.89 -6.44 26.13
CA ALA A 24 1.62 -7.10 25.87
C ALA A 24 1.56 -8.46 26.57
N THR A 25 0.35 -8.87 26.97
CA THR A 25 0.11 -10.22 27.51
C THR A 25 0.46 -11.31 26.50
N ALA A 26 0.33 -11.01 25.19
CA ALA A 26 0.75 -11.89 24.10
C ALA A 26 2.26 -12.19 24.13
N ASP A 27 3.08 -11.30 24.68
CA ASP A 27 4.53 -11.46 24.75
C ASP A 27 4.96 -12.37 25.92
N LEU A 28 4.03 -12.72 26.82
CA LEU A 28 4.34 -13.46 28.04
C LEU A 28 5.06 -14.77 27.76
N ALA A 29 4.69 -15.50 26.70
CA ALA A 29 5.34 -16.75 26.31
C ALA A 29 6.82 -16.54 25.93
N VAL A 30 7.14 -15.46 25.23
CA VAL A 30 8.52 -15.11 24.86
C VAL A 30 9.31 -14.73 26.12
N LEU A 31 8.70 -13.94 27.01
CA LEU A 31 9.31 -13.51 28.27
C LEU A 31 9.63 -14.70 29.19
N THR A 32 8.67 -15.62 29.38
CA THR A 32 8.86 -16.79 30.25
C THR A 32 9.89 -17.76 29.68
N TRP A 33 9.85 -18.00 28.36
CA TRP A 33 10.83 -18.84 27.69
C TRP A 33 12.26 -18.29 27.80
N ARG A 34 12.45 -16.97 27.61
CA ARG A 34 13.77 -16.34 27.78
C ARG A 34 14.28 -16.42 29.20
N LYS A 35 13.42 -16.18 30.21
CA LYS A 35 13.79 -16.36 31.62
C LYS A 35 14.19 -17.80 31.94
N TRP A 36 13.51 -18.78 31.36
CA TRP A 36 13.88 -20.20 31.51
C TRP A 36 15.24 -20.48 30.87
N LEU A 37 15.50 -19.96 29.66
CA LEU A 37 16.81 -20.09 29.00
C LEU A 37 17.94 -19.46 29.81
N ASP A 38 17.71 -18.33 30.46
CA ASP A 38 18.71 -17.69 31.32
C ASP A 38 19.11 -18.59 32.50
N GLY A 39 18.18 -19.39 33.04
CA GLY A 39 18.43 -20.29 34.17
C GLY A 39 18.97 -21.67 33.78
N PHE A 40 18.54 -22.22 32.64
CA PHE A 40 18.77 -23.62 32.27
C PHE A 40 19.47 -23.82 30.92
N GLY A 41 19.55 -22.80 30.08
CA GLY A 41 20.03 -22.90 28.70
C GLY A 41 21.53 -23.22 28.57
N ALA A 42 22.35 -22.85 29.56
CA ALA A 42 23.79 -23.11 29.53
C ALA A 42 24.14 -24.61 29.49
N ALA A 43 23.25 -25.48 29.98
CA ALA A 43 23.43 -26.93 29.98
C ALA A 43 22.97 -27.61 28.67
N LEU A 44 22.32 -26.87 27.75
CA LEU A 44 21.78 -27.45 26.52
C LEU A 44 22.87 -27.58 25.45
N PRO A 45 23.18 -28.80 24.97
CA PRO A 45 24.25 -29.02 23.98
C PRO A 45 23.89 -28.55 22.56
N VAL A 46 22.61 -28.21 22.31
CA VAL A 46 22.05 -27.94 20.99
C VAL A 46 21.84 -26.46 20.68
N LEU A 47 22.08 -25.56 21.64
CA LEU A 47 21.91 -24.13 21.38
C LEU A 47 23.06 -23.58 20.53
N PRO A 48 22.77 -22.74 19.52
CA PRO A 48 23.78 -22.00 18.77
C PRO A 48 24.73 -21.29 19.72
N LYS A 49 26.03 -21.50 19.54
CA LYS A 49 27.04 -20.87 20.41
C LYS A 49 27.30 -19.46 19.92
N ALA A 50 27.38 -19.23 18.61
CA ALA A 50 27.49 -17.91 18.02
C ALA A 50 26.28 -17.57 17.13
N ALA A 51 26.06 -16.28 16.88
CA ALA A 51 25.03 -15.83 15.93
C ALA A 51 25.26 -16.38 14.50
N GLY A 52 26.51 -16.68 14.15
CA GLY A 52 26.87 -17.32 12.88
C GLY A 52 26.51 -18.81 12.78
N ASP A 53 26.16 -19.46 13.89
CA ASP A 53 25.70 -20.86 13.91
C ASP A 53 24.19 -20.97 13.58
N ALA A 54 23.48 -19.83 13.55
CA ALA A 54 22.07 -19.80 13.17
C ALA A 54 21.92 -19.89 11.64
N PRO A 55 20.86 -20.53 11.13
CA PRO A 55 20.55 -20.51 9.71
C PRO A 55 20.39 -19.06 9.22
N PRO A 56 20.71 -18.79 7.94
CA PRO A 56 20.54 -17.46 7.38
C PRO A 56 19.08 -17.02 7.52
N LEU A 57 18.89 -15.76 7.92
CA LEU A 57 17.55 -15.18 7.99
C LEU A 57 16.97 -15.14 6.57
N PRO A 58 15.73 -15.63 6.37
CA PRO A 58 15.06 -15.48 5.09
C PRO A 58 14.84 -13.99 4.77
N PRO A 59 14.67 -13.65 3.49
CA PRO A 59 14.41 -12.27 3.06
C PRO A 59 13.18 -11.69 3.78
N ARG A 60 13.18 -10.38 4.04
CA ARG A 60 12.10 -9.72 4.80
C ARG A 60 10.73 -9.94 4.16
N GLU A 61 10.70 -9.97 2.83
CA GLU A 61 9.52 -10.21 2.01
C GLU A 61 8.87 -11.56 2.31
N GLU A 62 9.67 -12.59 2.60
CA GLU A 62 9.19 -13.93 2.95
C GLU A 62 8.72 -13.98 4.41
N VAL A 63 9.46 -13.34 5.32
CA VAL A 63 9.10 -13.28 6.75
C VAL A 63 7.76 -12.57 6.96
N PHE A 64 7.52 -11.47 6.24
CA PHE A 64 6.31 -10.65 6.37
C PHE A 64 5.28 -10.92 5.26
N ASP A 65 5.30 -12.10 4.66
CA ASP A 65 4.26 -12.56 3.73
C ASP A 65 2.96 -12.90 4.47
N ARG A 66 2.21 -11.84 4.78
CA ARG A 66 0.91 -11.94 5.45
C ARG A 66 -0.11 -12.66 4.58
N TYR A 67 0.01 -12.58 3.26
CA TYR A 67 -0.93 -13.24 2.37
C TYR A 67 -0.91 -14.74 2.57
N ASN A 68 0.29 -15.33 2.53
CA ASN A 68 0.45 -16.78 2.69
C ASN A 68 0.31 -17.24 4.14
N GLN A 69 0.66 -16.41 5.13
CA GLN A 69 0.52 -16.78 6.55
C GLN A 69 -0.91 -16.66 7.07
N HIS A 70 -1.72 -15.74 6.54
CA HIS A 70 -3.03 -15.42 7.12
C HIS A 70 -4.11 -15.14 6.09
N THR A 71 -3.93 -14.16 5.20
CA THR A 71 -5.04 -13.61 4.39
C THR A 71 -5.70 -14.67 3.51
N LYS A 72 -4.93 -15.60 2.93
CA LYS A 72 -5.50 -16.66 2.08
C LYS A 72 -6.38 -17.66 2.85
N HIS A 73 -6.15 -17.81 4.15
CA HIS A 73 -6.82 -18.78 5.02
C HIS A 73 -7.97 -18.16 5.83
N CYS A 74 -7.92 -16.86 6.11
CA CYS A 74 -8.96 -16.15 6.85
C CYS A 74 -10.09 -15.70 5.91
N PRO A 75 -11.35 -16.16 6.09
CA PRO A 75 -12.45 -15.82 5.19
C PRO A 75 -12.75 -14.32 5.18
N HIS A 76 -12.62 -13.65 6.33
CA HIS A 76 -12.87 -12.21 6.44
C HIS A 76 -11.81 -11.41 5.69
N CYS A 77 -10.52 -11.64 5.95
CA CYS A 77 -9.44 -10.93 5.27
C CYS A 77 -9.42 -11.20 3.77
N ARG A 78 -9.69 -12.45 3.35
CA ARG A 78 -9.81 -12.82 1.95
C ARG A 78 -10.95 -12.06 1.25
N ALA A 79 -12.13 -12.00 1.89
CA ALA A 79 -13.27 -11.26 1.36
C ALA A 79 -12.99 -9.75 1.27
N THR A 80 -12.35 -9.16 2.29
CA THR A 80 -11.95 -7.75 2.26
C THR A 80 -10.94 -7.45 1.17
N LEU A 81 -9.93 -8.31 0.98
CA LEU A 81 -8.96 -8.17 -0.12
C LEU A 81 -9.65 -8.26 -1.49
N HIS A 82 -10.56 -9.23 -1.66
CA HIS A 82 -11.36 -9.35 -2.88
C HIS A 82 -12.16 -8.08 -3.17
N ASN A 83 -12.91 -7.57 -2.19
CA ASN A 83 -13.73 -6.37 -2.36
C ASN A 83 -12.87 -5.13 -2.62
N THR A 84 -11.68 -5.05 -2.01
CA THR A 84 -10.71 -3.98 -2.28
C THR A 84 -10.20 -4.04 -3.72
N ASN A 85 -9.93 -5.24 -4.25
CA ASN A 85 -9.53 -5.40 -5.64
C ASN A 85 -10.65 -5.00 -6.62
N VAL A 86 -11.90 -5.37 -6.32
CA VAL A 86 -13.07 -4.93 -7.10
C VAL A 86 -13.20 -3.41 -7.07
N ALA A 87 -13.10 -2.80 -5.89
CA ALA A 87 -13.14 -1.35 -5.75
C ALA A 87 -12.01 -0.66 -6.53
N LEU A 88 -10.80 -1.19 -6.51
CA LEU A 88 -9.67 -0.68 -7.30
C LEU A 88 -9.98 -0.65 -8.81
N VAL A 89 -10.59 -1.71 -9.33
CA VAL A 89 -10.99 -1.76 -10.75
C VAL A 89 -12.08 -0.72 -11.01
N VAL A 90 -13.11 -0.63 -10.17
CA VAL A 90 -14.22 0.32 -10.35
C VAL A 90 -13.74 1.77 -10.28
N PHE A 91 -13.00 2.15 -9.24
CA PHE A 91 -12.50 3.53 -9.12
C PHE A 91 -11.39 3.85 -10.13
N GLY A 92 -10.59 2.86 -10.51
CA GLY A 92 -9.59 3.00 -11.57
C GLY A 92 -10.22 3.27 -12.94
N THR A 93 -11.28 2.55 -13.30
CA THR A 93 -12.01 2.79 -14.56
C THR A 93 -12.75 4.13 -14.53
N LEU A 94 -13.37 4.50 -13.40
CA LEU A 94 -13.99 5.82 -13.23
C LEU A 94 -12.97 6.95 -13.37
N ALA A 95 -11.78 6.81 -12.78
CA ALA A 95 -10.69 7.77 -12.93
C ALA A 95 -10.26 7.92 -14.40
N ALA A 96 -10.11 6.80 -15.11
CA ALA A 96 -9.73 6.81 -16.54
C ALA A 96 -10.80 7.48 -17.41
N VAL A 97 -12.09 7.17 -17.21
CA VAL A 97 -13.20 7.78 -17.95
C VAL A 97 -13.34 9.27 -17.64
N ALA A 98 -13.19 9.66 -16.37
CA ALA A 98 -13.22 11.07 -15.97
C ALA A 98 -12.03 11.85 -16.57
N ALA A 99 -10.84 11.25 -16.61
CA ALA A 99 -9.69 11.86 -17.26
C ALA A 99 -9.89 12.00 -18.79
N ALA A 100 -10.39 10.96 -19.46
CA ALA A 100 -10.68 10.99 -20.89
C ALA A 100 -11.74 12.06 -21.23
N SER A 101 -12.83 12.13 -20.45
CA SER A 101 -13.86 13.15 -20.64
C SER A 101 -13.36 14.58 -20.39
N ALA A 102 -12.44 14.79 -19.46
CA ALA A 102 -11.77 16.06 -19.28
C ALA A 102 -10.94 16.46 -20.52
N ILE A 103 -10.17 15.52 -21.08
CA ILE A 103 -9.37 15.76 -22.30
C ILE A 103 -10.28 16.10 -23.48
N ILE A 104 -11.37 15.36 -23.68
CA ILE A 104 -12.36 15.63 -24.73
C ILE A 104 -12.97 17.02 -24.53
N GLY A 105 -13.35 17.38 -23.29
CA GLY A 105 -13.90 18.69 -22.98
C GLY A 105 -12.94 19.84 -23.32
N VAL A 106 -11.63 19.67 -23.07
CA VAL A 106 -10.61 20.63 -23.47
C VAL A 106 -10.46 20.68 -24.99
N ALA A 107 -10.41 19.54 -25.68
CA ALA A 107 -10.30 19.48 -27.13
C ALA A 107 -11.48 20.18 -27.83
N VAL A 108 -12.72 19.97 -27.34
CA VAL A 108 -13.91 20.68 -27.81
C VAL A 108 -13.81 22.19 -27.57
N HIS A 109 -13.32 22.61 -26.39
CA HIS A 109 -13.13 24.03 -26.10
C HIS A 109 -12.11 24.70 -27.03
N LEU A 110 -11.02 24.00 -27.33
CA LEU A 110 -9.97 24.46 -28.25
C LEU A 110 -10.36 24.32 -29.73
N GLY A 111 -11.52 23.73 -30.04
CA GLY A 111 -11.97 23.51 -31.41
C GLY A 111 -11.21 22.42 -32.16
N LEU A 112 -10.57 21.49 -31.45
CA LEU A 112 -9.74 20.41 -31.99
C LEU A 112 -10.53 19.10 -32.29
N GLY A 113 -11.86 19.17 -32.37
CA GLY A 113 -12.71 18.03 -32.74
C GLY A 113 -12.67 17.75 -34.24
N ALA A 114 -12.78 16.48 -34.64
CA ALA A 114 -12.67 16.03 -36.02
C ALA A 114 -13.47 16.89 -37.03
N ALA A 115 -12.73 17.67 -37.81
CA ALA A 115 -12.96 17.82 -39.25
C ALA A 115 -12.88 16.37 -39.84
N ASP A 116 -13.83 15.74 -40.55
CA ASP A 116 -14.77 16.14 -41.60
C ASP A 116 -15.86 15.04 -41.74
N THR A 117 -17.11 15.24 -42.23
CA THR A 117 -17.45 15.09 -43.67
C THR A 117 -18.94 15.41 -43.96
N ALA A 118 -19.14 16.27 -44.97
CA ALA A 118 -20.22 16.31 -45.97
C ALA A 118 -21.70 16.57 -45.57
N GLY A 119 -22.15 17.80 -45.84
CA GLY A 119 -23.55 18.24 -45.93
C GLY A 119 -23.75 19.56 -45.17
N GLY A 120 -23.48 20.73 -45.77
CA GLY A 120 -24.52 21.42 -46.54
C GLY A 120 -25.85 21.41 -45.77
N TYR A 121 -26.33 22.46 -45.12
CA TYR A 121 -26.27 23.86 -45.47
C TYR A 121 -26.68 24.71 -44.24
N ILE A 122 -26.44 26.01 -44.36
CA ILE A 122 -27.14 27.12 -43.70
C ILE A 122 -26.81 27.38 -42.23
N GLY A 123 -26.09 28.48 -42.05
CA GLY A 123 -26.48 29.47 -41.05
C GLY A 123 -25.65 29.44 -39.80
N LEU A 124 -24.47 30.07 -39.84
CA LEU A 124 -23.90 30.59 -38.61
C LEU A 124 -23.20 31.95 -38.77
N ALA A 125 -23.84 32.79 -39.58
CA ALA A 125 -24.12 34.16 -39.17
C ALA A 125 -25.49 34.18 -38.43
N ALA A 126 -25.58 33.54 -37.26
CA ALA A 126 -26.77 33.63 -36.41
C ALA A 126 -26.40 33.40 -34.94
N SER A 127 -26.32 34.49 -34.19
CA SER A 127 -26.08 34.62 -32.74
C SER A 127 -24.65 34.35 -32.24
N ALA A 128 -23.84 35.42 -32.25
CA ALA A 128 -22.63 35.53 -31.43
C ALA A 128 -22.87 35.27 -29.92
N GLY A 129 -24.13 35.26 -29.45
CA GLY A 129 -24.50 34.90 -28.08
C GLY A 129 -24.54 33.38 -27.78
N SER A 130 -24.73 32.51 -28.78
CA SER A 130 -24.98 31.07 -28.53
C SER A 130 -23.71 30.22 -28.40
N TRP A 131 -22.58 30.67 -28.95
CA TRP A 131 -21.29 29.98 -28.82
C TRP A 131 -20.57 30.24 -27.51
N ILE A 132 -20.78 31.40 -26.91
CA ILE A 132 -20.19 31.75 -25.60
C ILE A 132 -20.76 30.80 -24.53
N GLY A 133 -22.06 30.48 -24.61
CA GLY A 133 -22.71 29.49 -23.74
C GLY A 133 -22.16 28.08 -23.92
N LEU A 134 -21.95 27.63 -25.17
CA LEU A 134 -21.41 26.30 -25.47
C LEU A 134 -19.93 26.15 -25.05
N LYS A 135 -19.11 27.18 -25.30
CA LYS A 135 -17.69 27.20 -24.88
C LYS A 135 -17.54 27.28 -23.37
N ALA A 136 -18.36 28.10 -22.68
CA ALA A 136 -18.36 28.18 -21.23
C ALA A 136 -18.87 26.87 -20.58
N ALA A 137 -19.87 26.22 -21.18
CA ALA A 137 -20.33 24.89 -20.76
C ALA A 137 -19.23 23.82 -20.92
N GLY A 138 -18.49 23.85 -22.03
CA GLY A 138 -17.35 22.95 -22.28
C GLY A 138 -16.23 23.09 -21.24
N VAL A 139 -15.86 24.32 -20.86
CA VAL A 139 -14.86 24.55 -19.79
C VAL A 139 -15.35 24.07 -18.44
N ARG A 140 -16.61 24.37 -18.08
CA ARG A 140 -17.18 23.94 -16.80
C ARG A 140 -17.27 22.42 -16.70
N PHE A 141 -17.63 21.75 -17.79
CA PHE A 141 -17.64 20.30 -17.87
C PHE A 141 -16.23 19.71 -17.75
N ALA A 142 -15.26 20.24 -18.51
CA ALA A 142 -13.87 19.79 -18.44
C ALA A 142 -13.28 19.94 -17.03
N LEU A 143 -13.54 21.07 -16.36
CA LEU A 143 -13.11 21.30 -14.98
C LEU A 143 -13.78 20.36 -13.99
N TRP A 144 -15.08 20.10 -14.14
CA TRP A 144 -15.79 19.14 -13.29
C TRP A 144 -15.27 17.72 -13.48
N ALA A 145 -15.09 17.28 -14.73
CA ALA A 145 -14.51 15.99 -15.07
C ALA A 145 -13.07 15.84 -14.56
N ALA A 146 -12.25 16.89 -14.67
CA ALA A 146 -10.89 16.89 -14.12
C ALA A 146 -10.88 16.75 -12.60
N LYS A 147 -11.77 17.47 -11.89
CA LYS A 147 -11.91 17.33 -10.42
C LYS A 147 -12.36 15.91 -10.04
N ALA A 148 -13.31 15.34 -10.78
CA ALA A 148 -13.77 13.97 -10.58
C ALA A 148 -12.64 12.95 -10.81
N ALA A 149 -11.82 13.15 -11.84
CA ALA A 149 -10.65 12.31 -12.12
C ALA A 149 -9.64 12.35 -10.97
N VAL A 150 -9.29 13.53 -10.46
CA VAL A 150 -8.37 13.68 -9.34
C VAL A 150 -8.91 13.00 -8.08
N ALA A 151 -10.19 13.17 -7.77
CA ALA A 151 -10.83 12.52 -6.63
C ALA A 151 -10.80 10.99 -6.77
N ALA A 152 -11.17 10.45 -7.93
CA ALA A 152 -11.15 9.01 -8.20
C ALA A 152 -9.73 8.42 -8.15
N MET A 153 -8.72 9.15 -8.63
CA MET A 153 -7.31 8.77 -8.51
C MET A 153 -6.85 8.71 -7.05
N ALA A 154 -7.23 9.71 -6.22
CA ALA A 154 -6.90 9.72 -4.80
C ALA A 154 -7.53 8.53 -4.06
N VAL A 155 -8.79 8.20 -4.36
CA VAL A 155 -9.46 7.00 -3.83
C VAL A 155 -8.73 5.73 -4.28
N THR A 156 -8.38 5.62 -5.56
CA THR A 156 -7.65 4.46 -6.10
C THR A 156 -6.28 4.29 -5.41
N ALA A 157 -5.55 5.38 -5.19
CA ALA A 157 -4.27 5.34 -4.46
C ALA A 157 -4.47 4.91 -3.00
N GLY A 158 -5.50 5.41 -2.33
CA GLY A 158 -5.87 5.00 -0.97
C GLY A 158 -6.21 3.52 -0.89
N LEU A 159 -7.02 3.01 -1.82
CA LEU A 159 -7.35 1.59 -1.92
C LEU A 159 -6.13 0.72 -2.21
N TRP A 160 -5.17 1.21 -3.01
CA TRP A 160 -3.94 0.47 -3.31
C TRP A 160 -3.07 0.34 -2.06
N ARG A 161 -2.97 1.41 -1.26
CA ARG A 161 -2.28 1.37 0.03
C ARG A 161 -2.99 0.46 1.03
N PHE A 162 -4.32 0.52 1.10
CA PHE A 162 -5.11 -0.37 1.95
C PHE A 162 -4.94 -1.85 1.54
N ARG A 163 -4.91 -2.14 0.23
CA ARG A 163 -4.65 -3.48 -0.32
C ARG A 163 -3.33 -4.07 0.16
N LYS A 164 -2.28 -3.25 0.33
CA LYS A 164 -0.96 -3.72 0.76
C LYS A 164 -0.99 -4.34 2.17
N LEU A 165 -1.84 -3.84 3.06
CA LEU A 165 -2.00 -4.35 4.43
C LEU A 165 -2.39 -5.84 4.50
N PHE A 166 -2.97 -6.38 3.42
CA PHE A 166 -3.39 -7.78 3.31
C PHE A 166 -2.33 -8.69 2.66
N ILE A 167 -1.30 -8.11 2.06
CA ILE A 167 -0.27 -8.83 1.30
C ILE A 167 1.04 -8.82 2.08
N TYR A 168 1.52 -7.63 2.42
CA TYR A 168 2.82 -7.41 3.05
C TYR A 168 2.73 -6.16 3.93
N GLU A 169 3.09 -6.31 5.20
CA GLU A 169 3.19 -5.19 6.14
C GLU A 169 4.59 -5.22 6.77
N ASP A 170 5.40 -4.20 6.48
CA ASP A 170 6.71 -4.08 7.10
C ASP A 170 6.56 -3.51 8.50
N TYR A 171 6.78 -4.36 9.52
CA TYR A 171 6.77 -3.91 10.90
C TYR A 171 8.14 -3.35 11.29
N ILE A 172 8.29 -2.03 11.18
CA ILE A 172 9.46 -1.30 11.68
C ILE A 172 9.18 -0.89 13.13
N HIS A 173 9.56 -1.73 14.09
CA HIS A 173 9.29 -1.48 15.51
C HIS A 173 10.17 -0.38 16.16
N ALA A 174 11.17 0.15 15.46
CA ALA A 174 11.92 1.32 15.89
C ALA A 174 12.67 1.92 14.69
N HIS A 175 12.48 3.21 14.42
CA HIS A 175 13.45 3.98 13.66
C HIS A 175 14.70 4.09 14.56
N ARG A 176 15.77 3.37 14.22
CA ARG A 176 17.07 3.60 14.85
C ARG A 176 17.71 4.84 14.24
#